data_AF-W2VP77-F1
#
_entry.id   AF-W2VP77-F1
#
_cell.length_a   1.000
_cell.length_b   1.000
_cell.length_c   1.000
_cell.angle_alpha   90.00
_cell.angle_beta   90.00
_cell.angle_gamma   90.00
#
_symmetry.space_group_name_H-M   'P 1'
#
loop_
_entity.id
_entity.type
_entity.pdbx_description
1 polymer ?
#
loop_
_entity_poly.entity_id
_entity_poly.type
_entity_poly.pdbx_seq_one_letter_code
_entity_poly.pdbx_strand_id
1 'polypeptide(L)'
;APDDEKCLVLGSLFTGSARNWYRQLSRITRSDWKKLLREFQVQFCGLRVSVARQYYHARKRADETPLEYLYRLNVEGLRAKLRVKSGPSDVRREHVEHFIETLNDRDLADQLALLRISDALEEVLRARQRAKNRQGRAHFGSSKYRQKAASSDATKSAPTRK
;
A
#
# COMPACT_ATOMS: atom_id res chain seq x y z
N ALA A 1 16.65 -19.61 -24.68
CA ALA A 1 16.21 -20.74 -23.84
C ALA A 1 15.00 -21.41 -24.50
N PRO A 2 15.11 -22.69 -24.89
CA PRO A 2 13.94 -23.52 -25.17
C PRO A 2 13.00 -23.55 -23.94
N ASP A 3 11.72 -23.85 -24.17
CA ASP A 3 10.67 -23.63 -23.16
C ASP A 3 10.81 -24.53 -21.92
N ASP A 4 11.43 -25.69 -22.08
CA ASP A 4 11.83 -26.61 -21.01
C ASP A 4 12.85 -25.98 -20.04
N GLU A 5 13.88 -25.31 -20.57
CA GLU A 5 14.89 -24.62 -19.76
C GLU A 5 14.26 -23.50 -18.90
N LYS A 6 13.36 -22.70 -19.48
CA LYS A 6 12.63 -21.65 -18.75
C LYS A 6 11.76 -22.24 -17.63
N CYS A 7 11.09 -23.36 -17.90
CA CYS A 7 10.25 -24.03 -16.92
C CYS A 7 11.07 -24.61 -15.76
N LEU A 8 12.26 -25.14 -16.03
CA LEU A 8 13.16 -25.65 -15.01
C LEU A 8 13.70 -24.52 -14.12
N VAL A 9 14.14 -23.42 -14.73
CA VAL A 9 14.60 -22.23 -14.01
C VAL A 9 13.48 -21.71 -13.10
N LEU A 10 12.28 -21.47 -13.63
CA LEU A 10 11.14 -21.00 -12.82
C LEU A 10 10.78 -21.99 -11.71
N GLY A 11 10.75 -23.29 -12.02
CA GLY A 11 10.47 -24.34 -11.05
C GLY A 11 11.46 -24.36 -9.88
N SER A 12 12.73 -24.07 -10.15
CA SER A 12 13.78 -24.01 -9.13
C SER A 12 13.65 -22.82 -8.16
N LEU A 13 13.03 -21.73 -8.62
CA LEU A 13 12.80 -20.52 -7.82
C LEU A 13 11.68 -20.71 -6.78
N PHE A 14 10.80 -21.69 -6.96
CA PHE A 14 9.73 -21.94 -6.00
C PHE A 14 10.26 -22.54 -4.69
N THR A 15 9.74 -22.05 -3.58
CA THR A 15 10.03 -22.52 -2.22
C THR A 15 8.74 -22.86 -1.47
N GLY A 16 8.86 -23.63 -0.38
CA GLY A 16 7.73 -23.96 0.50
C GLY A 16 6.53 -24.57 -0.23
N SER A 17 5.34 -24.06 0.07
CA SER A 17 4.07 -24.51 -0.53
C SER A 17 4.03 -24.34 -2.05
N ALA A 18 4.67 -23.29 -2.60
CA ALA A 18 4.74 -23.08 -4.04
C ALA A 18 5.56 -24.18 -4.76
N ARG A 19 6.61 -24.71 -4.10
CA ARG A 19 7.39 -25.84 -4.64
C ARG A 19 6.56 -27.12 -4.71
N ASN A 20 5.76 -27.38 -3.68
CA ASN A 20 4.86 -28.54 -3.65
C ASN A 20 3.77 -28.41 -4.72
N TRP A 21 3.19 -27.22 -4.86
CA TRP A 21 2.25 -26.90 -5.95
C TRP A 21 2.87 -27.14 -7.34
N TYR A 22 4.13 -26.75 -7.56
CA TYR A 22 4.79 -27.00 -8.85
C TYR A 22 4.99 -28.51 -9.09
N ARG A 23 5.44 -29.26 -8.08
CA ARG A 23 5.71 -30.71 -8.19
C ARG A 23 4.46 -31.55 -8.48
N GLN A 24 3.29 -31.15 -8.01
CA GLN A 24 2.03 -31.83 -8.32
C GLN A 24 1.52 -31.59 -9.75
N LEU A 25 2.05 -30.59 -10.48
CA LEU A 25 1.65 -30.36 -11.87
C LEU A 25 2.12 -31.50 -12.78
N SER A 26 1.31 -31.81 -13.79
CA SER A 26 1.64 -32.81 -14.81
C SER A 26 2.97 -32.49 -15.50
N ARG A 27 3.66 -33.53 -15.99
CA ARG A 27 4.93 -33.34 -16.71
C ARG A 27 4.78 -32.44 -17.94
N ILE A 28 3.65 -32.55 -18.65
CA ILE A 28 3.31 -31.73 -19.82
C ILE A 28 3.18 -30.26 -19.44
N THR A 29 2.52 -29.96 -18.33
CA THR A 29 2.38 -28.58 -17.81
C THR A 29 3.75 -28.03 -17.41
N ARG A 30 4.60 -28.86 -16.78
CA ARG A 30 5.94 -28.45 -16.32
C ARG A 30 6.98 -28.32 -17.44
N SER A 31 6.72 -28.81 -18.64
CA SER A 31 7.62 -28.70 -19.80
C SER A 31 7.17 -27.67 -20.84
N ASP A 32 5.97 -27.10 -20.67
CA ASP A 32 5.40 -26.09 -21.57
C ASP A 32 5.31 -24.76 -20.83
N TRP A 33 6.13 -23.79 -21.24
CA TRP A 33 6.23 -22.49 -20.59
C TRP A 33 4.88 -21.76 -20.53
N LYS A 34 4.07 -21.82 -21.60
CA LYS A 34 2.79 -21.12 -21.66
C LYS A 34 1.79 -21.73 -20.69
N LYS A 35 1.74 -23.07 -20.61
CA LYS A 35 0.87 -23.78 -19.66
C LYS A 35 1.30 -23.56 -18.22
N LEU A 36 2.60 -23.67 -17.93
CA LEU A 36 3.14 -23.41 -16.60
C LEU A 36 2.84 -21.98 -16.14
N LEU A 37 3.07 -21.00 -17.02
CA LEU A 37 2.79 -19.59 -16.73
C LEU A 37 1.30 -19.36 -16.46
N ARG A 38 0.41 -20.00 -17.25
CA ARG A 38 -1.04 -19.90 -17.06
C ARG A 38 -1.48 -20.44 -15.71
N GLU A 39 -1.00 -21.62 -15.32
CA GLU A 39 -1.30 -22.22 -14.01
C GLU A 39 -0.75 -21.36 -12.85
N PHE A 40 0.47 -20.84 -13.00
CA PHE A 40 1.06 -19.93 -12.03
C PHE A 40 0.21 -18.67 -11.84
N GLN A 41 -0.23 -18.06 -12.94
CA GLN A 41 -1.09 -16.88 -12.90
C GLN A 41 -2.47 -17.16 -12.30
N VAL A 42 -3.03 -18.35 -12.55
CA VAL A 42 -4.27 -18.82 -11.94
C VAL A 42 -4.12 -18.98 -10.43
N GLN A 43 -3.05 -19.63 -9.98
CA GLN A 43 -2.85 -19.98 -8.57
C GLN A 43 -2.42 -18.78 -7.73
N PHE A 44 -1.51 -17.93 -8.23
CA PHE A 44 -0.85 -16.90 -7.44
C PHE A 44 -1.15 -15.47 -7.91
N CYS A 45 -1.58 -15.27 -9.15
CA CYS A 45 -1.89 -13.94 -9.70
C CYS A 45 -3.39 -13.68 -9.88
N GLY A 46 -4.25 -14.59 -9.41
CA GLY A 46 -5.71 -14.41 -9.37
C GLY A 46 -6.44 -14.55 -10.71
N LEU A 47 -5.82 -15.09 -11.76
CA LEU A 47 -6.39 -15.16 -13.12
C LEU A 47 -7.76 -15.87 -13.24
N ARG A 48 -8.20 -16.60 -12.20
CA ARG A 48 -9.56 -17.19 -12.13
C ARG A 48 -10.67 -16.14 -12.03
N VAL A 49 -10.35 -14.95 -11.54
CA VAL A 49 -11.25 -13.80 -11.50
C VAL A 49 -10.98 -12.97 -12.75
N SER A 50 -12.02 -12.53 -13.47
CA SER A 50 -11.83 -11.57 -14.56
C SER A 50 -10.94 -10.43 -14.08
N VAL A 51 -9.87 -10.10 -14.83
CA VAL A 51 -8.92 -9.04 -14.45
C VAL A 51 -9.62 -7.70 -14.21
N ALA A 52 -10.69 -7.42 -14.95
CA ALA A 52 -11.55 -6.26 -14.69
C ALA A 52 -12.30 -6.37 -13.36
N ARG A 53 -12.78 -7.57 -13.01
CA ARG A 53 -13.44 -7.84 -11.73
C ARG A 53 -12.47 -7.67 -10.55
N GLN A 54 -11.19 -8.02 -10.69
CA GLN A 54 -10.19 -7.76 -9.64
C GLN A 54 -10.05 -6.25 -9.35
N TYR A 55 -10.04 -5.44 -10.41
CA TYR A 55 -9.99 -3.98 -10.29
C TYR A 55 -11.23 -3.43 -9.59
N TYR A 56 -12.43 -3.65 -10.15
CA TYR A 56 -13.66 -3.04 -9.63
C TYR A 56 -14.13 -3.54 -8.25
N HIS A 57 -13.62 -4.67 -7.78
CA HIS A 57 -13.91 -5.18 -6.43
C HIS A 57 -12.77 -4.94 -5.44
N ALA A 58 -11.66 -4.33 -5.85
CA ALA A 58 -10.60 -3.98 -4.92
C ALA A 58 -11.14 -3.00 -3.86
N ARG A 59 -10.80 -3.27 -2.59
CA ARG A 59 -11.09 -2.40 -1.45
C ARG A 59 -9.82 -2.25 -0.63
N LYS A 60 -9.65 -1.10 0.05
CA LYS A 60 -8.54 -0.90 0.97
C LYS A 60 -8.60 -1.94 2.09
N ARG A 61 -7.48 -2.61 2.36
CA ARG A 61 -7.31 -3.53 3.49
C ARG A 61 -7.08 -2.74 4.79
N ALA A 62 -7.36 -3.37 5.93
CA ALA A 62 -7.19 -2.72 7.23
C ALA A 62 -5.72 -2.45 7.59
N ASP A 63 -4.83 -3.34 7.17
CA ASP A 63 -3.40 -3.35 7.48
C ASP A 63 -2.53 -2.50 6.54
N GLU A 64 -3.06 -2.12 5.38
CA GLU A 64 -2.33 -1.26 4.43
C GLU A 64 -2.64 0.23 4.64
N THR A 65 -1.70 1.10 4.29
CA THR A 65 -1.90 2.55 4.21
C THR A 65 -2.67 2.94 2.94
N PRO A 66 -3.31 4.12 2.88
CA PRO A 66 -3.90 4.64 1.64
C PRO A 66 -2.95 4.66 0.43
N LEU A 67 -1.66 4.92 0.66
CA LEU A 67 -0.66 4.96 -0.40
C LEU A 67 -0.33 3.57 -0.94
N GLU A 68 -0.17 2.58 -0.06
CA GLU A 68 0.01 1.18 -0.45
C GLU A 68 -1.21 0.65 -1.20
N TYR A 69 -2.41 1.05 -0.76
CA TYR A 69 -3.63 0.72 -1.47
C TYR A 69 -3.66 1.30 -2.89
N LEU A 70 -3.29 2.58 -3.07
CA LEU A 70 -3.20 3.19 -4.40
C LEU A 70 -2.23 2.41 -5.31
N TYR A 71 -1.09 1.97 -4.80
CA TYR A 71 -0.13 1.17 -5.57
C TYR A 71 -0.68 -0.19 -5.98
N ARG A 72 -1.36 -0.87 -5.06
CA ARG A 72 -2.03 -2.14 -5.36
C ARG A 72 -3.14 -1.95 -6.40
N LEU A 73 -3.97 -0.92 -6.26
CA LEU A 73 -5.05 -0.62 -7.21
C LEU A 73 -4.51 -0.25 -8.61
N ASN A 74 -3.39 0.47 -8.68
CA ASN A 74 -2.70 0.75 -9.95
C ASN A 74 -2.27 -0.52 -10.68
N VAL A 75 -1.77 -1.52 -9.94
CA VAL A 75 -1.39 -2.82 -10.52
C VAL A 75 -2.61 -3.56 -11.05
N GLU A 76 -3.73 -3.55 -10.32
CA GLU A 76 -4.98 -4.15 -10.82
C GLU A 76 -5.52 -3.41 -12.06
N GLY A 77 -5.43 -2.08 -12.09
CA GLY A 77 -5.78 -1.28 -13.27
C GLY A 77 -4.93 -1.64 -14.49
N LEU A 78 -3.60 -1.78 -14.30
CA LEU A 78 -2.69 -2.22 -15.36
C LEU A 78 -3.06 -3.62 -15.88
N ARG A 79 -3.37 -4.57 -14.99
CA ARG A 79 -3.82 -5.93 -15.38
C ARG A 79 -5.15 -5.92 -16.13
N ALA A 80 -6.05 -5.01 -15.77
CA ALA A 80 -7.31 -4.76 -16.47
C ALA A 80 -7.14 -3.98 -17.77
N LYS A 81 -5.90 -3.65 -18.18
CA LYS A 81 -5.57 -2.82 -19.35
C LYS A 81 -6.09 -1.38 -19.27
N LEU A 82 -6.33 -0.89 -18.05
CA LEU A 82 -6.66 0.50 -17.78
C LEU A 82 -5.38 1.32 -17.64
N ARG A 83 -5.25 2.37 -18.46
CA ARG A 83 -4.10 3.29 -18.41
C ARG A 83 -4.29 4.32 -17.28
N VAL A 84 -4.39 3.87 -16.03
CA VAL A 84 -4.78 4.70 -14.87
C VAL A 84 -3.79 5.85 -14.56
N LYS A 85 -2.53 5.73 -14.98
CA LYS A 85 -1.51 6.80 -14.81
C LYS A 85 -1.33 7.73 -16.00
N SER A 86 -1.52 7.22 -17.22
CA SER A 86 -1.15 7.93 -18.46
C SER A 86 -2.25 7.90 -19.53
N GLY A 87 -3.44 7.45 -19.16
CA GLY A 87 -4.56 7.25 -20.07
C GLY A 87 -5.37 8.52 -20.27
N PRO A 88 -6.50 8.41 -20.98
CA PRO A 88 -7.48 9.49 -21.09
C PRO A 88 -7.93 10.05 -19.73
N SER A 89 -8.35 11.31 -19.69
CA SER A 89 -8.71 12.03 -18.46
C SER A 89 -9.87 11.38 -17.71
N ASP A 90 -10.86 10.85 -18.45
CA ASP A 90 -11.99 10.07 -17.93
C ASP A 90 -11.53 8.79 -17.22
N VAL A 91 -10.60 8.03 -17.80
CA VAL A 91 -10.06 6.81 -17.16
C VAL A 91 -9.31 7.14 -15.87
N ARG A 92 -8.51 8.22 -15.85
CA ARG A 92 -7.80 8.64 -14.64
C ARG A 92 -8.77 9.15 -13.57
N ARG A 93 -9.81 9.88 -13.96
CA ARG A 93 -10.85 10.37 -13.06
C ARG A 93 -11.64 9.23 -12.43
N GLU A 94 -12.15 8.30 -13.25
CA GLU A 94 -12.86 7.11 -12.76
C GLU A 94 -11.97 6.30 -11.79
N HIS A 95 -10.67 6.22 -12.07
CA HIS A 95 -9.73 5.56 -11.17
C HIS A 95 -9.62 6.24 -9.80
N VAL A 96 -9.56 7.57 -9.76
CA VAL A 96 -9.57 8.33 -8.51
C VAL A 96 -10.90 8.19 -7.77
N GLU A 97 -12.03 8.29 -8.48
CA GLU A 97 -13.36 8.11 -7.90
C GLU A 97 -13.47 6.72 -7.26
N HIS A 98 -13.06 5.69 -7.99
CA HIS A 98 -13.01 4.33 -7.48
C HIS A 98 -12.09 4.21 -6.25
N PHE A 99 -10.91 4.82 -6.27
CA PHE A 99 -10.01 4.85 -5.10
C PHE A 99 -10.69 5.47 -3.86
N ILE A 100 -11.38 6.60 -4.03
CA ILE A 100 -12.08 7.31 -2.94
C ILE A 100 -13.21 6.44 -2.37
N GLU A 101 -14.05 5.84 -3.23
CA GLU A 101 -15.18 4.98 -2.82
C GLU A 101 -14.74 3.70 -2.09
N THR A 102 -13.52 3.24 -2.36
CA THR A 102 -12.99 1.97 -1.87
C THR A 102 -12.01 2.14 -0.71
N LEU A 103 -11.80 3.39 -0.27
CA LEU A 103 -10.77 3.76 0.70
C LEU A 103 -11.06 3.33 2.14
N ASN A 104 -12.34 3.16 2.49
CA ASN A 104 -12.77 2.84 3.86
C ASN A 104 -12.21 3.78 4.96
N ASP A 105 -11.97 5.04 4.60
CA ASP A 105 -11.57 6.15 5.49
C ASP A 105 -12.41 7.36 5.06
N ARG A 106 -13.54 7.57 5.75
CA ARG A 106 -14.56 8.57 5.35
C ARG A 106 -13.99 9.99 5.38
N ASP A 107 -13.26 10.34 6.41
CA ASP A 107 -12.67 11.67 6.56
C ASP A 107 -11.66 11.97 5.45
N LEU A 108 -10.82 10.99 5.09
CA LEU A 108 -9.89 11.15 3.98
C LEU A 108 -10.63 11.16 2.63
N ALA A 109 -11.64 10.32 2.44
CA ALA A 109 -12.44 10.30 1.22
C ALA A 109 -13.10 11.66 0.97
N ASP A 110 -13.72 12.25 1.98
CA ASP A 110 -14.36 13.57 1.91
C ASP A 110 -13.33 14.67 1.59
N GLN A 111 -12.16 14.64 2.23
CA GLN A 111 -11.06 15.57 1.94
C GLN A 111 -10.56 15.46 0.49
N LEU A 112 -10.41 14.25 -0.04
CA LEU A 112 -9.95 14.03 -1.41
C LEU A 112 -11.01 14.47 -2.44
N ALA A 113 -12.29 14.21 -2.17
CA ALA A 113 -13.39 14.62 -3.02
C ALA A 113 -13.47 16.15 -3.15
N LEU A 114 -13.29 16.88 -2.04
CA LEU A 114 -13.28 18.35 -2.03
C LEU A 114 -12.12 18.95 -2.84
N LEU A 115 -10.95 18.30 -2.81
CA LEU A 115 -9.77 18.79 -3.50
C LEU A 115 -9.79 18.52 -5.02
N ARG A 116 -10.76 17.74 -5.52
CA ARG A 116 -10.92 17.38 -6.95
C ARG A 116 -9.61 16.88 -7.59
N ILE A 117 -8.84 16.10 -6.84
CA ILE A 117 -7.49 15.71 -7.23
C ILE A 117 -7.54 14.60 -8.27
N SER A 118 -7.26 14.90 -9.54
CA SER A 118 -7.07 13.85 -10.56
C SER A 118 -5.60 13.40 -10.64
N ASP A 119 -4.70 14.33 -10.93
CA ASP A 119 -3.33 13.99 -11.35
C ASP A 119 -2.29 14.05 -10.19
N ALA A 120 -2.67 14.57 -9.03
CA ALA A 120 -1.78 14.76 -7.87
C ALA A 120 -2.06 13.83 -6.68
N LEU A 121 -2.89 12.79 -6.86
CA LEU A 121 -3.35 11.93 -5.76
C LEU A 121 -2.19 11.28 -5.02
N GLU A 122 -1.22 10.75 -5.77
CA GLU A 122 -0.04 10.08 -5.20
C GLU A 122 0.80 11.04 -4.33
N GLU A 123 1.00 12.28 -4.79
CA GLU A 123 1.75 13.29 -4.04
C GLU A 123 1.03 13.74 -2.77
N VAL A 124 -0.29 13.90 -2.84
CA VAL A 124 -1.12 14.25 -1.67
C VAL A 124 -1.05 13.16 -0.61
N LEU A 125 -1.17 11.89 -1.01
CA LEU A 125 -1.04 10.76 -0.09
C LEU A 125 0.36 10.68 0.52
N ARG A 126 1.42 10.91 -0.27
CA ARG A 126 2.80 10.99 0.25
C ARG A 126 2.98 12.13 1.26
N ALA A 127 2.47 13.32 0.96
CA ALA A 127 2.53 14.48 1.86
C ALA A 127 1.82 14.18 3.19
N ARG A 128 0.63 13.58 3.13
CA ARG A 128 -0.14 13.17 4.32
C ARG A 128 0.60 12.12 5.15
N GLN A 129 1.17 11.10 4.52
CA GLN A 129 1.94 10.06 5.21
C GLN A 129 3.15 10.66 5.94
N ARG A 130 3.89 11.58 5.28
CA ARG A 130 5.00 12.31 5.92
C ARG A 130 4.52 13.15 7.11
N ALA A 131 3.37 13.83 6.99
CA ALA A 131 2.80 14.62 8.08
C ALA A 131 2.42 13.76 9.29
N LYS A 132 1.76 12.62 9.10
CA LYS A 132 1.44 11.66 10.18
C LYS A 132 2.70 11.16 10.88
N ASN A 133 3.75 10.82 10.13
CA ASN A 133 5.01 10.36 10.69
C ASN A 133 5.70 11.43 11.57
N ARG A 134 5.54 12.73 11.23
CA ARG A 134 6.04 13.83 12.06
C ARG A 134 5.27 13.97 13.37
N GLN A 135 3.94 13.85 13.34
CA GLN A 135 3.09 13.92 14.52
C GLN A 135 3.38 12.78 15.53
N GLY A 136 3.57 11.55 15.04
CA GLY A 136 3.94 10.41 15.89
C GLY A 136 5.28 10.61 16.62
N ARG A 137 6.26 11.25 15.95
CA ARG A 137 7.54 11.61 16.58
C ARG A 137 7.44 12.73 17.60
N ALA A 138 6.60 13.74 17.34
CA ALA A 138 6.38 14.85 18.26
C ALA A 138 5.68 14.41 19.56
N HIS A 139 4.74 13.45 19.49
CA HIS A 139 4.11 12.88 20.69
C HIS A 139 5.07 12.06 21.55
N PHE A 140 6.04 11.35 20.96
CA PHE A 140 7.03 10.57 21.70
C PHE A 140 8.15 11.45 22.30
N GLY A 141 8.48 12.58 21.66
CA GLY A 141 9.58 13.47 22.07
C GLY A 141 9.25 14.46 23.20
N SER A 142 7.98 14.66 23.55
CA SER A 142 7.56 15.70 24.51
C SER A 142 7.70 15.30 25.99
N SER A 143 7.95 14.02 26.29
CA SER A 143 7.84 13.49 27.66
C SER A 143 9.03 13.74 28.60
N LYS A 144 10.14 14.33 28.17
CA LYS A 144 11.39 14.35 29.00
C LYS A 144 11.89 15.71 29.50
N TYR A 145 11.16 16.80 29.30
CA TYR A 145 11.64 18.14 29.69
C TYR A 145 10.65 19.00 30.50
N ARG A 146 9.74 18.38 31.27
CA ARG A 146 8.78 19.13 32.11
C ARG A 146 8.68 18.67 33.57
N GLN A 147 9.77 18.20 34.16
CA GLN A 147 9.89 18.06 35.61
C GLN A 147 11.20 18.67 36.10
N LYS A 148 11.28 20.00 36.04
CA LYS A 148 12.15 20.76 36.94
C LYS A 148 11.53 22.13 37.19
N ALA A 149 10.40 22.13 37.90
CA ALA A 149 9.84 23.33 38.46
C ALA A 149 10.52 23.60 39.82
N ALA A 150 11.13 24.78 39.91
CA ALA A 150 11.30 25.63 41.09
C ALA A 150 11.58 24.94 42.43
N SER A 151 12.87 24.83 42.78
CA SER A 151 13.29 24.87 44.19
C SER A 151 13.59 26.33 44.53
N SER A 152 12.85 26.80 45.52
CA SER A 152 12.73 28.16 46.05
C SER A 152 14.04 28.93 46.23
N ASP A 153 13.98 30.18 45.77
CA ASP A 153 14.85 31.31 46.07
C ASP A 153 14.98 31.52 47.60
N ALA A 154 16.21 31.52 48.10
CA ALA A 154 16.54 31.73 49.51
C ALA A 154 16.92 33.21 49.73
N THR A 155 15.93 34.07 49.88
CA THR A 155 16.14 35.46 50.26
C THR A 155 16.35 35.54 51.78
N LYS A 156 17.59 35.75 52.22
CA LYS A 156 17.92 36.14 53.59
C LYS A 156 17.55 37.61 53.82
N SER A 157 16.64 37.88 54.75
CA SER A 157 16.52 39.17 55.44
C SER A 157 16.06 38.95 56.89
N ALA A 158 16.83 39.47 57.84
CA ALA A 158 16.60 39.42 59.28
C ALA A 158 15.42 40.30 59.73
N PRO A 159 14.94 40.10 60.98
CA PRO A 159 14.82 41.28 61.85
C PRO A 159 15.28 41.04 63.30
N THR A 160 15.91 42.08 63.85
CA THR A 160 16.17 42.36 65.27
C THR A 160 14.89 42.54 66.09
N ARG A 161 14.85 42.00 67.33
CA ARG A 161 14.25 42.66 68.50
C ARG A 161 14.58 41.99 69.86
N LYS A 162 15.51 42.57 70.63
CA LYS A 162 15.35 43.18 71.97
C LYS A 162 16.72 43.50 72.55
#